data_AF-A0A0F5IUQ8-F1
#
_entry.id   AF-A0A0F5IUQ8-F1
#
_cell.length_a   1.000
_cell.length_b   1.000
_cell.length_c   1.000
_cell.angle_alpha   90.00
_cell.angle_beta   90.00
_cell.angle_gamma   90.00
#
_symmetry.space_group_name_H-M   'P 1'
#
loop_
_entity.id
_entity.type
_entity.pdbx_description
1 polymer ?
#
loop_
_entity_poly.entity_id
_entity_poly.type
_entity_poly.pdbx_seq_one_letter_code
_entity_poly.pdbx_strand_id
1 'polypeptide(L)'
;MSVKQTKENPEVLWMGKSFMKMPRKVLALSVSASKKERHLARIYMALATMSYFKPGFMKLGRIQYVCHVGEYFCTYQFLADRTDISAGSVGYYLRKLARERLIEYGPVAGGTKIKICNYNYFSGQITESTDDSGNDTSAAQAMAAAEQAMGGRSKQFQPKGKGGEA
;
A
#
# COMPACT_ATOMS: atom_id res chain seq x y z
N MET A 1 14.47 -25.09 35.52
CA MET A 1 15.34 -24.67 34.41
C MET A 1 14.94 -23.26 34.01
N SER A 2 15.81 -22.27 34.21
CA SER A 2 15.48 -20.86 33.93
C SER A 2 15.79 -20.56 32.47
N VAL A 3 14.75 -20.30 31.67
CA VAL A 3 14.91 -19.89 30.26
C VAL A 3 15.53 -18.50 30.27
N LYS A 4 16.81 -18.40 29.86
CA LYS A 4 17.46 -17.11 29.60
C LYS A 4 16.68 -16.43 28.48
N GLN A 5 15.91 -15.39 28.81
CA GLN A 5 15.38 -14.48 27.80
C GLN A 5 16.55 -13.71 27.20
N THR A 6 17.00 -14.12 26.02
CA THR A 6 17.93 -13.33 25.23
C THR A 6 17.21 -12.03 24.88
N LYS A 7 17.68 -10.92 25.44
CA LYS A 7 17.21 -9.57 25.11
C LYS A 7 17.61 -9.31 23.65
N GLU A 8 16.74 -9.66 22.71
CA GLU A 8 16.97 -9.35 21.30
C GLU A 8 17.09 -7.83 21.14
N ASN A 9 18.13 -7.37 20.43
CA ASN A 9 18.31 -5.95 20.14
C ASN A 9 17.06 -5.46 19.38
N PRO A 10 16.31 -4.46 19.89
CA PRO A 10 15.07 -4.00 19.26
C PRO A 10 15.28 -3.56 17.81
N GLU A 11 16.45 -3.01 17.45
CA GLU A 11 16.74 -2.65 16.06
C GLU A 11 16.74 -3.87 15.14
N VAL A 12 17.30 -4.99 15.58
CA VAL A 12 17.32 -6.26 14.81
C VAL A 12 15.91 -6.86 14.75
N LEU A 13 15.12 -6.72 15.81
CA LEU A 13 13.72 -7.19 15.87
C LEU A 13 12.81 -6.47 14.86
N TRP A 14 13.03 -5.17 14.63
CA TRP A 14 12.20 -4.35 13.74
C TRP A 14 12.78 -4.25 12.32
N MET A 15 14.09 -4.02 12.19
CA MET A 15 14.75 -3.80 10.90
C MET A 15 15.23 -5.10 10.23
N GLY A 16 15.34 -6.20 10.98
CA GLY A 16 15.65 -7.53 10.43
C GLY A 16 14.45 -8.24 9.79
N LYS A 17 13.29 -7.59 9.74
CA LYS A 17 12.05 -8.12 9.15
C LYS A 17 11.84 -7.58 7.73
N SER A 18 10.94 -8.23 6.98
CA SER A 18 10.56 -7.79 5.64
C SER A 18 9.98 -6.37 5.66
N PHE A 19 10.49 -5.51 4.78
CA PHE A 19 9.96 -4.16 4.57
C PHE A 19 9.17 -4.08 3.26
N MET A 20 8.24 -3.12 3.20
CA MET A 20 7.49 -2.78 2.00
C MET A 20 7.74 -1.32 1.66
N LYS A 21 8.08 -1.03 0.39
CA LYS A 21 8.16 0.36 -0.05
C LYS A 21 6.74 0.92 -0.16
N MET A 22 6.56 2.19 0.17
CA MET A 22 5.24 2.82 0.14
C MET A 22 5.36 4.23 -0.46
N PRO A 23 4.44 4.66 -1.34
CA PRO A 23 4.47 6.02 -1.88
C PRO A 23 4.46 7.06 -0.76
N ARG A 24 5.36 8.04 -0.80
CA ARG A 24 5.45 9.11 0.20
C ARG A 24 4.13 9.87 0.38
N LYS A 25 3.34 10.00 -0.69
CA LYS A 25 2.00 10.61 -0.62
C LYS A 25 1.07 9.82 0.30
N VAL A 26 1.06 8.50 0.23
CA VAL A 26 0.26 7.65 1.13
C VAL A 26 0.72 7.84 2.57
N LEU A 27 2.04 7.85 2.81
CA LEU A 27 2.60 8.08 4.13
C LEU A 27 2.23 9.49 4.67
N ALA A 28 2.29 10.52 3.84
CA ALA A 28 1.87 11.87 4.22
C ALA A 28 0.38 11.95 4.56
N LEU A 29 -0.48 11.29 3.78
CA LEU A 29 -1.92 11.23 4.05
C LEU A 29 -2.23 10.48 5.35
N SER A 30 -1.41 9.48 5.74
CA SER A 30 -1.59 8.73 6.98
C SER A 30 -1.46 9.59 8.24
N VAL A 31 -0.71 10.68 8.16
CA VAL A 31 -0.49 11.65 9.25
C VAL A 31 -1.20 12.99 9.02
N SER A 32 -2.08 13.06 8.01
CA SER A 32 -2.84 14.28 7.70
C SER A 32 -3.80 14.68 8.83
N ALA A 33 -4.07 15.98 8.97
CA ALA A 33 -5.11 16.50 9.87
C ALA A 33 -6.52 16.01 9.46
N SER A 34 -6.74 15.74 8.17
CA SER A 34 -8.02 15.29 7.64
C SER A 34 -8.28 13.82 7.95
N LYS A 35 -9.35 13.53 8.72
CA LYS A 35 -9.78 12.15 9.02
C LYS A 35 -10.00 11.32 7.76
N LYS A 36 -10.59 11.93 6.72
CA LYS A 36 -10.86 11.25 5.45
C LYS A 36 -9.58 10.85 4.73
N GLU A 37 -8.55 11.68 4.78
CA GLU A 37 -7.24 11.37 4.18
C GLU A 37 -6.52 10.27 4.94
N ARG A 38 -6.55 10.31 6.27
CA ARG A 38 -6.00 9.24 7.10
C ARG A 38 -6.67 7.90 6.81
N HIS A 39 -8.00 7.89 6.73
CA HIS A 39 -8.77 6.68 6.41
C HIS A 39 -8.43 6.13 5.02
N LEU A 40 -8.31 7.00 4.02
CA LEU A 40 -7.90 6.61 2.66
C LEU A 40 -6.52 5.93 2.68
N ALA A 41 -5.54 6.54 3.35
CA ALA A 41 -4.21 5.98 3.49
C ALA A 41 -4.22 4.65 4.24
N ARG A 42 -5.01 4.55 5.32
CA ARG A 42 -5.11 3.35 6.17
C ARG A 42 -5.66 2.15 5.40
N ILE A 43 -6.68 2.36 4.56
CA ILE A 43 -7.19 1.31 3.67
C ILE A 43 -6.12 0.87 2.68
N TYR A 44 -5.46 1.81 2.00
CA TYR A 44 -4.45 1.46 1.01
C TYR A 44 -3.27 0.69 1.63
N MET A 45 -2.76 1.15 2.77
CA MET A 45 -1.68 0.45 3.50
C MET A 45 -2.11 -0.92 4.00
N ALA A 46 -3.34 -1.07 4.49
CA ALA A 46 -3.88 -2.36 4.90
C ALA A 46 -3.98 -3.32 3.72
N LEU A 47 -4.51 -2.88 2.58
CA LEU A 47 -4.56 -3.66 1.35
C LEU A 47 -3.17 -4.10 0.94
N ALA A 48 -2.21 -3.18 0.88
CA ALA A 48 -0.83 -3.49 0.51
C ALA A 48 -0.21 -4.55 1.42
N THR A 49 -0.45 -4.46 2.73
CA THR A 49 0.04 -5.42 3.71
C THR A 49 -0.59 -6.82 3.55
N MET A 50 -1.85 -6.89 3.14
CA MET A 50 -2.60 -8.14 3.04
C MET A 50 -2.53 -8.79 1.66
N SER A 51 -2.19 -8.02 0.62
CA SER A 51 -2.06 -8.50 -0.74
C SER A 51 -0.99 -9.59 -0.86
N TYR A 52 -1.27 -10.56 -1.72
CA TYR A 52 -0.37 -11.68 -1.94
C TYR A 52 0.95 -11.20 -2.53
N PHE A 53 2.06 -11.56 -1.88
CA PHE A 53 3.39 -11.34 -2.43
C PHE A 53 3.72 -12.38 -3.51
N LYS A 54 3.31 -13.64 -3.34
CA LYS A 54 3.46 -14.69 -4.37
C LYS A 54 2.10 -15.32 -4.64
N PRO A 55 1.86 -15.88 -5.84
CA PRO A 55 0.60 -16.56 -6.11
C PRO A 55 0.30 -17.65 -5.08
N GLY A 56 -0.97 -17.80 -4.73
CA GLY A 56 -1.41 -18.74 -3.69
C GLY A 56 -2.91 -18.96 -3.71
N PHE A 57 -3.43 -19.57 -2.64
CA PHE A 57 -4.86 -19.86 -2.52
C PHE A 57 -5.43 -19.25 -1.24
N MET A 58 -6.63 -18.70 -1.36
CA MET A 58 -7.39 -18.18 -0.22
C MET A 58 -8.79 -18.79 -0.19
N LYS A 59 -9.31 -19.03 1.02
CA LYS A 59 -10.74 -19.35 1.20
C LYS A 59 -11.50 -18.10 1.64
N LEU A 60 -12.56 -17.77 0.92
CA LEU A 60 -13.54 -16.75 1.28
C LEU A 60 -14.86 -17.45 1.57
N GLY A 61 -15.17 -17.65 2.85
CA GLY A 61 -16.26 -18.53 3.26
C GLY A 61 -16.00 -19.97 2.81
N ARG A 62 -16.88 -20.51 1.96
CA ARG A 62 -16.77 -21.88 1.41
C ARG A 62 -16.06 -21.96 0.06
N ILE A 63 -15.71 -20.82 -0.54
CA ILE A 63 -15.17 -20.74 -1.90
C ILE A 63 -13.66 -20.56 -1.84
N GLN A 64 -12.93 -21.32 -2.64
CA GLN A 64 -11.48 -21.20 -2.79
C GLN A 64 -11.14 -20.38 -4.04
N TYR A 65 -10.29 -19.37 -3.88
CA TYR A 65 -9.80 -18.51 -4.94
C TYR A 65 -8.31 -18.72 -5.17
N VAL A 66 -7.90 -18.64 -6.43
CA VAL A 66 -6.50 -18.43 -6.81
C VAL A 66 -6.20 -16.94 -6.68
N CYS A 67 -5.22 -16.60 -5.85
CA CYS A 67 -4.77 -15.24 -5.63
C CYS A 67 -3.46 -15.02 -6.36
N HIS A 68 -3.38 -13.99 -7.19
CA HIS A 68 -2.14 -13.58 -7.84
C HIS A 68 -1.42 -12.50 -7.05
N VAL A 69 -0.20 -12.18 -7.47
CA VAL A 69 0.59 -11.11 -6.86
C VAL A 69 -0.18 -9.79 -6.86
N GLY A 70 -0.21 -9.12 -5.71
CA GLY A 70 -0.92 -7.86 -5.51
C GLY A 70 -2.44 -7.99 -5.30
N GLU A 71 -3.00 -9.20 -5.38
CA GLU A 71 -4.42 -9.45 -5.18
C GLU A 71 -4.76 -9.77 -3.73
N TYR A 72 -5.97 -9.41 -3.32
CA TYR A 72 -6.56 -9.78 -2.05
C TYR A 72 -8.08 -9.95 -2.19
N PHE A 73 -8.65 -10.91 -1.45
CA PHE A 73 -10.08 -11.24 -1.48
C PHE A 73 -10.66 -11.08 -0.09
N CYS A 74 -11.74 -10.29 0.03
CA CYS A 74 -12.28 -9.94 1.34
C CYS A 74 -13.71 -9.38 1.25
N THR A 75 -14.38 -9.30 2.40
CA THR A 75 -15.64 -8.57 2.56
C THR A 75 -15.38 -7.13 2.99
N TYR A 76 -16.35 -6.25 2.79
CA TYR A 76 -16.26 -4.87 3.31
C TYR A 76 -16.22 -4.84 4.84
N GLN A 77 -16.90 -5.77 5.51
CA GLN A 77 -16.84 -5.90 6.96
C GLN A 77 -15.43 -6.25 7.43
N PHE A 78 -14.79 -7.22 6.77
CA PHE A 78 -13.40 -7.57 7.11
C PHE A 78 -12.45 -6.37 6.97
N LEU A 79 -12.60 -5.58 5.89
CA LEU A 79 -11.80 -4.36 5.73
C LEU A 79 -12.10 -3.32 6.81
N ALA A 80 -13.37 -3.16 7.16
CA ALA A 80 -13.81 -2.24 8.21
C ALA A 80 -13.11 -2.55 9.53
N ASP A 81 -13.13 -3.81 9.94
CA ASP A 81 -12.55 -4.28 11.20
C ASP A 81 -11.03 -4.09 11.23
N ARG A 82 -10.35 -4.35 10.09
CA ARG A 82 -8.89 -4.20 10.00
C ARG A 82 -8.40 -2.76 9.93
N THR A 83 -9.25 -1.84 9.48
CA THR A 83 -8.87 -0.44 9.26
C THR A 83 -9.45 0.51 10.29
N ASP A 84 -10.32 0.02 11.18
CA ASP A 84 -11.06 0.84 12.15
C ASP A 84 -11.88 1.93 11.43
N ILE A 85 -12.56 1.52 10.35
CA ILE A 85 -13.39 2.36 9.50
C ILE A 85 -14.76 1.71 9.42
N SER A 86 -15.84 2.49 9.49
CA SER A 86 -17.18 1.91 9.37
C SER A 86 -17.38 1.22 8.02
N ALA A 87 -18.05 0.06 8.02
CA ALA A 87 -18.31 -0.73 6.82
C ALA A 87 -19.00 0.08 5.70
N GLY A 88 -19.92 0.97 6.06
CA GLY A 88 -20.56 1.88 5.11
C GLY A 88 -19.60 2.87 4.42
N SER A 89 -18.46 3.19 5.04
CA SER A 89 -17.45 4.08 4.47
C SER A 89 -16.41 3.36 3.61
N VAL A 90 -16.21 2.05 3.79
CA VAL A 90 -15.19 1.28 3.06
C VAL A 90 -15.38 1.43 1.54
N GLY A 91 -16.61 1.26 1.05
CA GLY A 91 -16.92 1.38 -0.37
C GLY A 91 -16.60 2.77 -0.95
N TYR A 92 -16.77 3.84 -0.16
CA TYR A 92 -16.40 5.19 -0.59
C TYR A 92 -14.89 5.32 -0.83
N TYR A 93 -14.07 4.79 0.08
CA TYR A 93 -12.61 4.87 -0.03
C TYR A 93 -12.08 3.95 -1.13
N LEU A 94 -12.62 2.73 -1.28
CA LEU A 94 -12.26 1.84 -2.39
C LEU A 94 -12.54 2.51 -3.74
N ARG A 95 -13.71 3.16 -3.89
CA ARG A 95 -14.04 3.92 -5.10
C ARG A 95 -13.08 5.09 -5.34
N LYS A 96 -12.67 5.79 -4.26
CA LYS A 96 -11.70 6.89 -4.36
C LYS A 96 -10.32 6.38 -4.80
N LEU A 97 -9.83 5.29 -4.21
CA LEU A 97 -8.56 4.66 -4.59
C LEU A 97 -8.57 4.17 -6.04
N ALA A 98 -9.69 3.58 -6.49
CA ALA A 98 -9.85 3.15 -7.86
C ALA A 98 -9.85 4.32 -8.85
N ARG A 99 -10.51 5.44 -8.49
CA ARG A 99 -10.47 6.67 -9.29
C ARG A 99 -9.06 7.24 -9.43
N GLU A 100 -8.26 7.15 -8.37
CA GLU A 100 -6.84 7.53 -8.38
C GLU A 100 -5.93 6.48 -9.05
N ARG A 101 -6.50 5.43 -9.65
CA ARG A 101 -5.79 4.31 -10.32
C ARG A 101 -4.79 3.58 -9.42
N LEU A 102 -5.04 3.59 -8.11
CA LEU A 102 -4.21 2.89 -7.13
C LEU A 102 -4.61 1.43 -6.96
N ILE A 103 -5.88 1.12 -7.21
CA ILE A 103 -6.43 -0.25 -7.14
C ILE A 103 -7.43 -0.49 -8.28
N GLU A 104 -7.63 -1.76 -8.58
CA GLU A 104 -8.78 -2.29 -9.29
C GLU A 104 -9.57 -3.15 -8.29
N TYR A 105 -10.90 -3.07 -8.32
CA TYR A 105 -11.72 -3.95 -7.48
C TYR A 105 -13.05 -4.30 -8.14
N GLY A 106 -13.57 -5.48 -7.79
CA GLY A 106 -14.82 -5.98 -8.34
C GLY A 106 -15.48 -7.04 -7.46
N PRO A 107 -16.80 -7.23 -7.61
CA PRO A 107 -17.53 -8.24 -6.85
C PRO A 107 -17.07 -9.64 -7.23
N VAL A 108 -17.03 -10.53 -6.25
CA VAL A 108 -16.82 -11.98 -6.42
C VAL A 108 -17.75 -12.71 -5.46
N ALA A 109 -17.98 -14.01 -5.68
CA ALA A 109 -18.81 -14.79 -4.78
C ALA A 109 -18.24 -14.76 -3.35
N GLY A 110 -19.08 -14.37 -2.39
CA GLY A 110 -18.68 -14.22 -0.98
C GLY A 110 -17.96 -12.91 -0.62
N GLY A 111 -17.66 -12.01 -1.56
CA GLY A 111 -17.07 -10.70 -1.23
C GLY A 111 -16.58 -9.87 -2.42
N THR A 112 -15.37 -9.36 -2.32
CA THR A 112 -14.75 -8.46 -3.30
C THR A 112 -13.31 -8.89 -3.56
N LYS A 113 -12.94 -8.93 -4.84
CA LYS A 113 -11.56 -9.04 -5.29
C LYS A 113 -10.98 -7.63 -5.41
N ILE A 114 -9.81 -7.41 -4.84
CA ILE A 114 -9.06 -6.15 -4.92
C ILE A 114 -7.66 -6.47 -5.46
N LYS A 115 -7.20 -5.72 -6.44
CA LYS A 115 -5.84 -5.79 -7.01
C LYS A 115 -5.18 -4.44 -6.87
N ILE A 116 -3.97 -4.40 -6.34
CA ILE A 116 -3.21 -3.16 -6.25
C ILE A 116 -2.47 -2.92 -7.57
N CYS A 117 -2.68 -1.75 -8.16
CA CYS A 117 -1.98 -1.35 -9.37
C CYS A 117 -0.49 -1.17 -9.07
N ASN A 118 0.37 -1.65 -9.96
CA ASN A 118 1.84 -1.54 -9.86
C ASN A 118 2.42 -2.15 -8.56
N TYR A 119 1.77 -3.17 -7.98
CA TYR A 119 2.20 -3.80 -6.73
C TYR A 119 3.65 -4.32 -6.77
N ASN A 120 4.06 -4.88 -7.91
CA ASN A 120 5.42 -5.41 -8.13
C ASN A 120 6.50 -4.35 -7.87
N TYR A 121 6.22 -3.08 -8.20
CA TYR A 121 7.19 -2.01 -8.10
C TYR A 121 7.62 -1.69 -6.67
N PHE A 122 6.66 -1.66 -5.73
CA PHE A 122 6.94 -1.29 -4.35
C PHE A 122 7.06 -2.50 -3.40
N SER A 123 6.59 -3.68 -3.83
CA SER A 123 6.85 -4.93 -3.12
C SER A 123 8.28 -5.45 -3.32
N GLY A 124 9.04 -4.89 -4.27
CA GLY A 124 10.42 -5.31 -4.56
C GLY A 124 10.51 -6.54 -5.45
N GLN A 125 9.39 -6.97 -6.05
CA GLN A 125 9.38 -7.92 -7.16
C GLN A 125 9.68 -7.17 -8.45
N ILE A 126 10.92 -6.75 -8.63
CA ILE A 126 11.40 -6.44 -9.98
C ILE A 126 11.64 -7.81 -10.62
N THR A 127 10.73 -8.22 -11.50
CA THR A 127 10.95 -9.39 -12.35
C THR A 127 12.14 -9.10 -13.26
N GLU A 128 13.25 -9.83 -13.08
CA GLU A 128 14.22 -9.96 -14.15
C GLU A 128 13.53 -10.69 -15.31
N SER A 129 13.31 -9.93 -16.40
CA SER A 129 13.05 -10.34 -17.79
C SER A 129 11.90 -11.30 -18.12
N THR A 130 10.93 -10.83 -18.93
CA THR A 130 10.72 -11.24 -20.35
C THR A 130 9.52 -10.47 -20.93
N ASP A 131 9.81 -9.75 -22.02
CA ASP A 131 8.95 -9.33 -23.13
C ASP A 131 7.87 -8.24 -22.96
N ASP A 132 8.20 -7.12 -23.63
CA ASP A 132 7.38 -6.10 -24.30
C ASP A 132 6.11 -5.58 -23.61
N SER A 133 6.28 -4.50 -22.84
CA SER A 133 5.24 -3.49 -22.66
C SER A 133 5.88 -2.22 -22.10
N GLY A 134 6.06 -1.19 -22.93
CA GLY A 134 6.61 0.12 -22.52
C GLY A 134 5.86 0.85 -21.39
N ASN A 135 4.84 0.23 -20.79
CA ASN A 135 4.05 0.74 -19.68
C ASN A 135 4.72 0.51 -18.30
N ASP A 136 5.37 -0.64 -18.09
CA ASP A 136 5.99 -0.96 -16.79
C ASP A 136 7.27 -0.15 -16.57
N THR A 137 8.05 0.07 -17.65
CA THR A 137 9.19 0.97 -17.68
C THR A 137 8.76 2.42 -17.40
N SER A 138 7.59 2.83 -17.90
CA SER A 138 7.04 4.19 -17.74
C SER A 138 6.60 4.46 -16.30
N ALA A 139 5.91 3.53 -15.63
CA ALA A 139 5.49 3.70 -14.24
C ALA A 139 6.69 3.66 -13.27
N ALA A 140 7.69 2.82 -13.57
CA ALA A 140 8.91 2.74 -12.79
C ALA A 140 9.77 4.01 -12.89
N GLN A 141 9.90 4.55 -14.10
CA GLN A 141 10.52 5.84 -14.35
C GLN A 141 9.71 6.98 -13.73
N ALA A 142 8.38 6.92 -13.75
CA ALA A 142 7.53 7.93 -13.12
C ALA A 142 7.70 7.96 -11.59
N MET A 143 7.85 6.82 -10.93
CA MET A 143 8.11 6.78 -9.48
C MET A 143 9.53 7.22 -9.12
N ALA A 144 10.54 6.82 -9.90
CA ALA A 144 11.90 7.33 -9.74
C ALA A 144 11.98 8.84 -10.00
N ALA A 145 11.32 9.34 -11.05
CA ALA A 145 11.20 10.76 -11.35
C ALA A 145 10.42 11.52 -10.27
N ALA A 146 9.36 10.94 -9.71
CA ALA A 146 8.63 11.53 -8.59
C ALA A 146 9.49 11.58 -7.31
N GLU A 147 10.32 10.58 -7.04
CA GLU A 147 11.31 10.62 -5.95
C GLU A 147 12.40 11.66 -6.20
N GLN A 148 12.88 11.80 -7.43
CA GLN A 148 13.88 12.83 -7.79
C GLN A 148 13.29 14.24 -7.71
N ALA A 149 12.05 14.44 -8.15
CA ALA A 149 11.36 15.73 -8.17
C ALA A 149 10.86 16.14 -6.78
N MET A 150 10.27 15.22 -6.02
CA MET A 150 9.49 15.51 -4.80
C MET A 150 9.90 14.68 -3.58
N GLY A 151 11.00 13.94 -3.66
CA GLY A 151 11.50 13.11 -2.56
C GLY A 151 12.14 13.94 -1.46
N GLY A 152 11.70 13.69 -0.22
CA GLY A 152 12.25 14.33 0.97
C GLY A 152 11.59 15.66 1.34
N ARG A 153 11.65 16.01 2.63
CA ARG A 153 11.01 17.22 3.18
C ARG A 153 11.54 18.52 2.53
N SER A 154 12.79 18.49 2.06
CA SER A 154 13.48 19.59 1.37
C SER A 154 12.94 19.92 -0.02
N LYS A 155 12.25 18.98 -0.69
CA LYS A 155 11.68 19.19 -2.04
C LYS A 155 10.16 19.31 -2.05
N GLN A 156 9.50 18.94 -0.95
CA GLN A 156 8.03 18.96 -0.81
C GLN A 156 7.47 20.34 -0.44
N PHE A 157 8.27 21.17 0.23
CA PHE A 157 7.94 22.55 0.54
C PHE A 157 9.02 23.42 -0.07
N GLN A 158 8.73 24.07 -1.21
CA GLN A 158 9.48 25.28 -1.52
C GLN A 158 9.12 26.28 -0.42
N PRO A 159 10.06 26.75 0.41
CA PRO A 159 9.77 27.82 1.33
C PRO A 159 9.24 28.98 0.47
N LYS A 160 8.01 29.43 0.70
CA LYS A 160 7.61 30.75 0.24
C LYS A 160 8.54 31.71 0.96
N GLY A 161 9.60 32.14 0.27
CA GLY A 161 10.47 33.20 0.73
C GLY A 161 9.62 34.44 0.92
N LYS A 162 9.14 34.65 2.14
CA LYS A 162 8.94 35.99 2.68
C LYS A 162 10.15 36.28 3.55
N GLY A 163 11.02 37.15 3.04
CA GLY A 163 11.80 38.08 3.85
C GLY A 163 13.24 37.69 4.15
N GLY A 164 14.10 38.69 4.00
CA GLY A 164 15.50 38.78 4.43
C GLY A 164 16.21 39.82 3.56
N GLU A 165 15.85 41.11 3.67
CA GLU A 165 16.39 42.13 4.60
C GLU A 165 17.77 42.67 4.19
N ALA A 166 17.79 43.92 3.71
CA ALA A 166 18.62 45.05 4.16
C ALA A 166 18.32 46.27 3.26
#